data_AF-A0A947WG15-F1
#
_entry.id   AF-A0A947WG15-F1
#
_cell.length_a   1.000
_cell.length_b   1.000
_cell.length_c   1.000
_cell.angle_alpha   90.00
_cell.angle_beta   90.00
_cell.angle_gamma   90.00
#
_symmetry.space_group_name_H-M   'P 1'
#
loop_
_entity.id
_entity.type
_entity.pdbx_description
1 polymer ?
#
loop_
_entity_poly.entity_id
_entity_poly.type
_entity_poly.pdbx_seq_one_letter_code
_entity_poly.pdbx_strand_id
1 'polypeptide(L)'
;MMSRIAPLMIGDLEIKVPIIQGGMGVRVSTAPLAAAVAECGAAGTIASVGLPPDTPENRADVPKSSREHLQKQIRQARELSTGAIGVNIMVALSNFEDLVRATAAEDADFIISGAGLPISLPEFAEGSSIKLIPLVASVRGAGLLLKTWKRRYNRFPDAMIVEGPLSGGHIAGYSLEELNNMKKNMSDKPLLENAMKDVIKLAREYEK
;
A
#
# COMPACT_ATOMS: atom_id res chain seq x y z
N MET A 1 19.71 2.28 27.45
CA MET A 1 18.35 2.17 26.87
C MET A 1 18.45 2.49 25.39
N MET A 2 18.12 1.56 24.48
CA MET A 2 17.94 1.93 23.07
C MET A 2 16.86 3.01 23.01
N SER A 3 17.15 4.15 22.38
CA SER A 3 16.15 5.17 22.10
C SER A 3 15.02 4.52 21.30
N ARG A 4 13.84 4.36 21.90
CA ARG A 4 12.67 3.81 21.20
C ARG A 4 12.30 4.78 20.08
N ILE A 5 12.29 4.30 18.84
CA ILE A 5 11.74 5.05 17.71
C ILE A 5 10.28 5.37 18.05
N ALA A 6 9.84 6.60 17.79
CA ALA A 6 8.47 7.00 18.07
C ALA A 6 7.46 6.15 17.28
N PRO A 7 6.25 5.89 17.82
CA PRO A 7 5.19 5.23 17.07
C PRO A 7 4.89 5.95 15.75
N LEU A 8 4.51 5.17 14.73
CA LEU A 8 4.08 5.72 13.45
C LEU A 8 2.57 5.99 13.51
N MET A 9 2.18 7.24 13.24
CA MET A 9 0.77 7.64 13.15
C MET A 9 0.34 7.70 11.68
N ILE A 10 -0.78 7.06 11.35
CA ILE A 10 -1.40 7.10 10.02
C ILE A 10 -2.85 7.57 10.21
N GLY A 11 -3.08 8.87 10.10
CA GLY A 11 -4.33 9.48 10.58
C GLY A 11 -4.49 9.24 12.09
N ASP A 12 -5.57 8.56 12.49
CA ASP A 12 -5.84 8.15 13.89
C ASP A 12 -5.30 6.75 14.24
N LEU A 13 -4.69 6.03 13.28
CA LEU A 13 -4.14 4.69 13.49
C LEU A 13 -2.72 4.79 14.05
N GLU A 14 -2.51 4.26 15.26
CA GLU A 14 -1.19 4.17 15.90
C GLU A 14 -0.53 2.81 15.64
N ILE A 15 0.67 2.83 15.06
CA ILE A 15 1.54 1.66 14.89
C ILE A 15 2.70 1.75 15.90
N LYS A 16 2.63 0.94 16.96
CA LYS A 16 3.56 0.99 18.11
C LYS A 16 5.00 0.69 17.73
N VAL A 17 5.19 -0.34 16.90
CA VAL A 17 6.48 -0.67 16.30
C VAL A 17 6.42 -0.11 14.88
N PRO A 18 7.12 1.01 14.56
CA PRO A 18 6.95 1.76 13.31
C PRO A 18 7.54 1.03 12.09
N ILE A 19 6.96 -0.13 11.81
CA ILE A 19 7.31 -1.09 10.77
C ILE A 19 6.00 -1.49 10.11
N ILE A 20 5.97 -1.42 8.79
CA ILE A 20 4.90 -1.97 7.97
C ILE A 20 5.49 -3.13 7.20
N GLN A 21 4.91 -4.32 7.33
CA GLN A 21 5.29 -5.45 6.49
C GLN A 21 4.74 -5.21 5.07
N GLY A 22 5.62 -5.16 4.07
CA GLY A 22 5.23 -4.86 2.70
C GLY A 22 4.39 -5.98 2.07
N GLY A 23 3.26 -5.63 1.46
CA GLY A 23 2.36 -6.59 0.82
C GLY A 23 2.98 -7.24 -0.42
N MET A 24 3.31 -8.52 -0.31
CA MET A 24 3.90 -9.34 -1.38
C MET A 24 2.86 -10.31 -1.94
N GLY A 25 2.57 -10.18 -3.24
CA GLY A 25 1.56 -10.97 -3.95
C GLY A 25 1.91 -12.46 -4.08
N VAL A 26 1.05 -13.20 -4.78
CA VAL A 26 1.20 -14.64 -5.05
C VAL A 26 1.29 -15.44 -3.73
N ARG A 27 0.41 -15.08 -2.79
CA ARG A 27 0.18 -15.77 -1.51
C ARG A 27 1.36 -15.75 -0.52
N VAL A 28 2.35 -14.87 -0.71
CA VAL A 28 3.37 -14.61 0.32
C VAL A 28 2.73 -13.86 1.49
N SER A 29 2.03 -12.76 1.22
CA SER A 29 1.36 -11.94 2.24
C SER A 29 -0.12 -12.28 2.36
N THR A 30 -0.39 -13.31 3.18
CA THR A 30 -1.74 -13.80 3.51
C THR A 30 -2.08 -13.49 4.98
N ALA A 31 -3.32 -13.79 5.37
CA ALA A 31 -3.85 -13.53 6.70
C ALA A 31 -2.93 -13.98 7.86
N PRO A 32 -2.33 -15.19 7.86
CA PRO A 32 -1.45 -15.61 8.96
C PRO A 32 -0.20 -14.73 9.12
N LEU A 33 0.41 -14.29 8.01
CA LEU A 33 1.59 -13.42 8.07
C LEU A 33 1.20 -12.02 8.55
N ALA A 34 0.16 -11.44 7.95
CA ALA A 34 -0.30 -10.11 8.33
C ALA A 34 -0.70 -10.07 9.82
N ALA A 35 -1.45 -11.06 10.29
CA ALA A 35 -1.85 -11.18 11.69
C ALA A 35 -0.66 -11.34 12.63
N ALA A 36 0.31 -12.20 12.31
CA ALA A 36 1.49 -12.38 13.15
C ALA A 36 2.32 -11.09 13.29
N VAL A 37 2.45 -10.31 12.20
CA VAL A 37 3.12 -8.99 12.24
C VAL A 37 2.34 -8.00 13.11
N ALA A 38 1.01 -7.97 12.95
CA ALA A 38 0.14 -7.08 13.72
C ALA A 38 0.16 -7.38 15.23
N GLU A 39 0.19 -8.66 15.62
CA GLU A 39 0.33 -9.08 17.02
C GLU A 39 1.69 -8.69 17.62
N CYS A 40 2.71 -8.50 16.80
CA CYS A 40 4.00 -7.95 17.24
C CYS A 40 3.97 -6.42 17.44
N GLY A 41 2.82 -5.76 17.21
CA GLY A 41 2.64 -4.31 17.34
C GLY A 41 3.10 -3.49 16.12
N ALA A 42 3.48 -4.16 15.03
CA ALA A 42 3.73 -3.57 13.72
C ALA A 42 2.44 -3.56 12.87
N ALA A 43 2.50 -3.06 11.64
CA ALA A 43 1.38 -3.13 10.69
C ALA A 43 1.54 -4.30 9.72
N GLY A 44 0.58 -5.23 9.72
CA GLY A 44 0.51 -6.35 8.79
C GLY A 44 -0.20 -5.97 7.49
N THR A 45 0.26 -6.48 6.35
CA THR A 45 -0.38 -6.18 5.05
C THR A 45 -0.71 -7.46 4.29
N ILE A 46 -1.96 -7.62 3.87
CA ILE A 46 -2.39 -8.68 2.95
C ILE A 46 -2.18 -8.18 1.51
N ALA A 47 -1.63 -9.00 0.62
CA ALA A 47 -1.55 -8.65 -0.79
C ALA A 47 -2.77 -9.18 -1.56
N SER A 48 -3.50 -8.32 -2.25
CA SER A 48 -4.67 -8.70 -3.05
C SER A 48 -4.33 -9.55 -4.28
N VAL A 49 -3.11 -9.43 -4.79
CA VAL A 49 -2.68 -10.08 -6.04
C VAL A 49 -2.47 -11.58 -5.85
N GLY A 50 -3.19 -12.37 -6.65
CA GLY A 50 -3.00 -13.81 -6.73
C GLY A 50 -3.44 -14.58 -5.48
N LEU A 51 -4.43 -14.07 -4.75
CA LEU A 51 -5.00 -14.77 -3.59
C LEU A 51 -5.76 -16.06 -3.95
N PRO A 52 -6.65 -16.07 -4.97
CA PRO A 52 -7.36 -17.30 -5.32
C PRO A 52 -6.41 -18.38 -5.82
N PRO A 53 -6.58 -19.65 -5.39
CA PRO A 53 -5.91 -20.78 -6.01
C PRO A 53 -6.25 -20.89 -7.50
N ASP A 54 -5.31 -21.41 -8.30
CA ASP A 54 -5.52 -21.56 -9.74
C ASP A 54 -6.38 -22.79 -10.08
N THR A 55 -7.70 -22.64 -9.97
CA THR A 55 -8.69 -23.70 -10.25
C THR A 55 -9.62 -23.30 -11.40
N PRO A 56 -10.26 -24.26 -12.12
CA PRO A 56 -11.26 -23.94 -13.13
C PRO A 56 -12.38 -23.03 -12.63
N GLU A 57 -12.84 -23.22 -11.39
CA GLU A 57 -13.90 -22.44 -10.76
C GLU A 57 -13.48 -20.98 -10.56
N ASN A 58 -12.26 -20.74 -10.05
CA ASN A 58 -11.75 -19.39 -9.85
C ASN A 58 -11.45 -18.67 -11.17
N ARG A 59 -11.02 -19.40 -12.20
CA ARG A 59 -10.78 -18.84 -13.53
C ARG A 59 -12.06 -18.49 -14.29
N ALA A 60 -13.17 -19.15 -13.97
CA ALA A 60 -14.46 -18.87 -14.60
C ALA A 60 -14.94 -17.43 -14.33
N ASP A 61 -14.62 -16.88 -13.16
CA ASP A 61 -14.91 -15.49 -12.78
C ASP A 61 -13.79 -14.95 -11.88
N VAL A 62 -12.75 -14.41 -12.52
CA VAL A 62 -11.55 -13.87 -11.85
C VAL A 62 -11.88 -12.67 -10.94
N PRO A 63 -12.68 -11.66 -11.37
CA PRO A 63 -13.05 -10.57 -10.48
C PRO A 63 -13.76 -11.05 -9.22
N LYS A 64 -14.79 -11.89 -9.37
CA LYS A 64 -15.54 -12.43 -8.23
C LYS A 64 -14.66 -13.26 -7.30
N SER A 65 -13.90 -14.21 -7.83
CA SER A 65 -13.04 -15.07 -7.02
C SER A 65 -11.98 -14.26 -6.27
N SER A 66 -11.38 -13.26 -6.93
CA SER A 66 -10.41 -12.35 -6.30
C SER A 66 -11.01 -11.58 -5.13
N ARG A 67 -12.21 -11.02 -5.30
CA ARG A 67 -12.95 -10.32 -4.24
C ARG A 67 -13.26 -11.24 -3.07
N GLU A 68 -13.85 -12.40 -3.33
CA GLU A 68 -14.27 -13.34 -2.28
C GLU A 68 -13.08 -13.86 -1.46
N HIS A 69 -11.96 -14.18 -2.13
CA HIS A 69 -10.75 -14.61 -1.43
C HIS A 69 -10.11 -13.46 -0.63
N LEU A 70 -10.13 -12.23 -1.15
CA LEU A 70 -9.65 -11.06 -0.42
C LEU A 70 -10.47 -10.83 0.86
N GLN A 71 -11.80 -10.81 0.77
CA GLN A 71 -12.68 -10.67 1.93
C GLN A 71 -12.43 -11.77 2.96
N LYS A 72 -12.29 -13.03 2.51
CA LYS A 72 -11.95 -14.15 3.40
C LYS A 72 -10.60 -13.93 4.11
N GLN A 73 -9.58 -13.42 3.43
CA GLN A 73 -8.29 -13.14 4.04
C GLN A 73 -8.36 -12.00 5.06
N ILE A 74 -9.11 -10.94 4.79
CA ILE A 74 -9.28 -9.82 5.73
C ILE A 74 -9.96 -10.32 7.01
N ARG A 75 -11.08 -11.04 6.88
CA ARG A 75 -11.81 -11.63 8.02
C ARG A 75 -10.94 -12.58 8.84
N GLN A 76 -10.22 -13.47 8.17
CA GLN A 76 -9.30 -14.38 8.84
C GLN A 76 -8.18 -13.63 9.58
N ALA A 77 -7.62 -12.56 9.02
CA ALA A 77 -6.59 -11.78 9.70
C ALA A 77 -7.16 -11.07 10.94
N ARG A 78 -8.41 -10.60 10.87
CA ARG A 78 -9.12 -10.01 12.01
C ARG A 78 -9.46 -10.99 13.11
N GLU A 79 -9.82 -12.23 12.76
CA GLU A 79 -10.00 -13.31 13.75
C GLU A 79 -8.70 -13.64 14.50
N LEU A 80 -7.55 -13.47 13.84
CA LEU A 80 -6.24 -13.82 14.38
C LEU A 80 -5.55 -12.67 15.11
N SER A 81 -5.98 -11.42 14.90
CA SER A 81 -5.28 -10.26 15.44
C SER A 81 -6.21 -9.07 15.66
N THR A 82 -5.94 -8.35 16.76
CA THR A 82 -6.55 -7.04 17.05
C THR A 82 -5.65 -5.86 16.66
N GLY A 83 -4.44 -6.14 16.15
CA GLY A 83 -3.51 -5.13 15.68
C GLY A 83 -3.84 -4.60 14.29
N ALA A 84 -3.03 -3.65 13.81
CA ALA A 84 -3.24 -2.99 12.53
C ALA A 84 -3.02 -3.93 11.33
N ILE A 85 -4.05 -4.11 10.51
CA ILE A 85 -3.97 -4.84 9.23
C ILE A 85 -4.52 -3.98 8.12
N GLY A 86 -3.82 -4.03 7.00
CA GLY A 86 -4.28 -3.42 5.77
C GLY A 86 -4.10 -4.33 4.58
N VAL A 87 -4.41 -3.77 3.42
CA VAL A 87 -4.35 -4.49 2.15
C VAL A 87 -3.53 -3.70 1.14
N ASN A 88 -2.65 -4.39 0.43
CA ASN A 88 -1.99 -3.87 -0.75
C ASN A 88 -2.82 -4.18 -2.01
N ILE A 89 -3.21 -3.13 -2.74
CA ILE A 89 -4.01 -3.23 -3.96
C ILE A 89 -3.32 -2.45 -5.09
N MET A 90 -2.93 -3.16 -6.14
CA MET A 90 -2.25 -2.53 -7.29
C MET A 90 -3.27 -1.79 -8.17
N VAL A 91 -2.97 -0.54 -8.51
CA VAL A 91 -3.79 0.28 -9.42
C VAL A 91 -3.91 -0.35 -10.81
N ALA A 92 -2.89 -1.11 -11.23
CA ALA A 92 -2.85 -1.78 -12.52
C ALA A 92 -3.86 -2.93 -12.69
N LEU A 93 -4.55 -3.35 -11.62
CA LEU A 93 -5.54 -4.43 -11.71
C LEU A 93 -6.82 -3.94 -12.40
N SER A 94 -7.36 -4.76 -13.32
CA SER A 94 -8.60 -4.44 -14.03
C SER A 94 -9.83 -4.33 -13.12
N ASN A 95 -9.80 -4.98 -11.96
CA ASN A 95 -10.83 -4.93 -10.92
C ASN A 95 -10.38 -4.11 -9.69
N PHE A 96 -9.47 -3.14 -9.85
CA PHE A 96 -8.97 -2.31 -8.75
C PHE A 96 -10.09 -1.68 -7.90
N GLU A 97 -11.10 -1.07 -8.54
CA GLU A 97 -12.24 -0.48 -7.83
C GLU A 97 -12.99 -1.51 -6.97
N ASP A 98 -13.29 -2.68 -7.53
CA ASP A 98 -14.01 -3.76 -6.84
C ASP A 98 -13.25 -4.23 -5.59
N LEU A 99 -11.93 -4.39 -5.69
CA LEU A 99 -11.09 -4.79 -4.57
C LEU A 99 -10.99 -3.70 -3.49
N VAL A 100 -10.90 -2.43 -3.88
CA VAL A 100 -10.88 -1.30 -2.93
C VAL A 100 -12.20 -1.23 -2.18
N ARG A 101 -13.33 -1.28 -2.89
CA ARG A 101 -14.67 -1.23 -2.28
C ARG A 101 -14.90 -2.42 -1.36
N ALA A 102 -14.51 -3.61 -1.79
CA ALA A 102 -14.59 -4.80 -0.95
C ALA A 102 -13.73 -4.66 0.30
N THR A 103 -12.51 -4.12 0.19
CA THR A 103 -11.64 -3.90 1.35
C THR A 103 -12.20 -2.86 2.32
N ALA A 104 -12.72 -1.73 1.80
CA ALA A 104 -13.30 -0.66 2.60
C ALA A 104 -14.61 -1.05 3.29
N ALA A 105 -15.30 -2.09 2.78
CA ALA A 105 -16.49 -2.67 3.38
C ALA A 105 -16.18 -3.73 4.46
N GLU A 106 -14.92 -4.16 4.58
CA GLU A 106 -14.44 -5.08 5.63
C GLU A 106 -13.64 -4.29 6.69
N ASP A 107 -13.34 -4.92 7.83
CA ASP A 107 -12.60 -4.30 8.95
C ASP A 107 -11.07 -4.22 8.72
N ALA A 108 -10.66 -3.74 7.55
CA ALA A 108 -9.26 -3.38 7.28
C ALA A 108 -8.99 -1.93 7.72
N ASP A 109 -7.82 -1.68 8.32
CA ASP A 109 -7.47 -0.35 8.85
C ASP A 109 -6.90 0.58 7.78
N PHE A 110 -6.21 0.02 6.78
CA PHE A 110 -5.57 0.79 5.73
C PHE A 110 -5.49 0.07 4.37
N ILE A 111 -5.38 0.86 3.30
CA ILE A 111 -5.09 0.40 1.94
C ILE A 111 -3.78 1.03 1.48
N ILE A 112 -2.85 0.19 1.04
CA ILE A 112 -1.65 0.62 0.31
C ILE A 112 -1.88 0.42 -1.18
N SER A 113 -1.74 1.48 -1.97
CA SER A 113 -1.93 1.41 -3.43
C SER A 113 -0.68 1.84 -4.19
N GLY A 114 -0.13 0.92 -4.98
CA GLY A 114 1.05 1.13 -5.84
C GLY A 114 0.80 0.72 -7.30
N ALA A 115 1.88 0.53 -8.06
CA ALA A 115 1.85 0.15 -9.48
C ALA A 115 0.99 1.11 -10.36
N GLY A 116 1.11 2.41 -10.09
CA GLY A 116 0.33 3.49 -10.70
C GLY A 116 0.00 4.56 -9.67
N LEU A 117 -0.45 5.74 -10.13
CA LEU A 117 -0.94 6.78 -9.23
C LEU A 117 -2.42 6.53 -8.90
N PRO A 118 -2.79 6.29 -7.63
CA PRO A 118 -4.17 5.95 -7.24
C PRO A 118 -5.07 7.20 -7.17
N ILE A 119 -5.32 7.85 -8.31
CA ILE A 119 -6.08 9.10 -8.38
C ILE A 119 -7.54 8.92 -7.91
N SER A 120 -8.17 7.77 -8.20
CA SER A 120 -9.57 7.51 -7.85
C SER A 120 -9.75 6.76 -6.51
N LEU A 121 -8.66 6.49 -5.79
CA LEU A 121 -8.74 5.73 -4.52
C LEU A 121 -9.66 6.38 -3.47
N PRO A 122 -9.67 7.71 -3.26
CA PRO A 122 -10.60 8.33 -2.31
C PRO A 122 -12.07 8.15 -2.67
N GLU A 123 -12.37 8.14 -3.98
CA GLU A 123 -13.73 7.94 -4.52
C GLU A 123 -14.23 6.50 -4.24
N PHE A 124 -13.34 5.52 -4.36
CA PHE A 124 -13.68 4.12 -4.14
C PHE A 124 -13.81 3.75 -2.66
N ALA A 125 -13.13 4.48 -1.77
CA ALA A 125 -13.19 4.30 -0.32
C ALA A 125 -14.09 5.34 0.39
N GLU A 126 -14.89 6.09 -0.36
CA GLU A 126 -15.77 7.12 0.20
C GLU A 126 -16.73 6.54 1.25
N GLY A 127 -16.93 7.28 2.34
CA GLY A 127 -17.78 6.86 3.47
C GLY A 127 -17.13 5.86 4.45
N SER A 128 -15.96 5.32 4.13
CA SER A 128 -15.20 4.46 5.06
C SER A 128 -14.19 5.25 5.90
N SER A 129 -13.84 4.72 7.07
CA SER A 129 -12.78 5.26 7.95
C SER A 129 -11.39 4.74 7.60
N ILE A 130 -11.26 3.92 6.55
CA ILE A 130 -10.01 3.28 6.15
C ILE A 130 -8.96 4.31 5.78
N LYS A 131 -7.71 4.04 6.14
CA LYS A 131 -6.57 4.92 5.83
C LYS A 131 -6.01 4.64 4.46
N LEU A 132 -5.77 5.68 3.68
CA LEU A 132 -5.36 5.58 2.29
C LEU A 132 -3.88 5.97 2.16
N ILE A 133 -3.06 4.99 1.79
CA ILE A 133 -1.59 5.07 1.77
C ILE A 133 -1.10 4.82 0.33
N PRO A 134 -1.09 5.83 -0.54
CA PRO A 134 -0.47 5.73 -1.85
C PRO A 134 1.04 5.53 -1.76
N LEU A 135 1.55 4.70 -2.67
CA LEU A 135 2.98 4.49 -2.88
C LEU A 135 3.46 5.38 -4.04
N VAL A 136 4.55 6.10 -3.81
CA VAL A 136 5.15 7.05 -4.76
C VAL A 136 6.64 6.76 -4.92
N ALA A 137 7.17 6.96 -6.12
CA ALA A 137 8.60 6.78 -6.41
C ALA A 137 9.34 8.11 -6.63
N SER A 138 8.61 9.24 -6.66
CA SER A 138 9.21 10.56 -6.92
C SER A 138 8.39 11.70 -6.34
N VAL A 139 9.05 12.82 -6.07
CA VAL A 139 8.42 14.09 -5.66
C VAL A 139 7.40 14.59 -6.68
N ARG A 140 7.64 14.35 -7.98
CA ARG A 140 6.69 14.70 -9.05
C ARG A 140 5.39 13.92 -8.92
N GLY A 141 5.48 12.60 -8.71
CA GLY A 141 4.32 11.73 -8.49
C GLY A 141 3.53 12.15 -7.25
N ALA A 142 4.25 12.38 -6.13
CA ALA A 142 3.66 12.86 -4.89
C ALA A 142 2.93 14.21 -5.07
N GLY A 143 3.56 15.19 -5.71
CA GLY A 143 2.96 16.50 -5.94
C GLY A 143 1.72 16.47 -6.82
N LEU A 144 1.73 15.65 -7.88
CA LEU A 144 0.56 15.44 -8.73
C LEU A 144 -0.59 14.81 -7.93
N LEU A 145 -0.29 13.81 -7.11
CA LEU A 145 -1.28 13.12 -6.28
C LEU A 145 -1.91 14.09 -5.26
N LEU A 146 -1.09 14.79 -4.47
CA LEU A 146 -1.55 15.75 -3.46
C LEU A 146 -2.44 16.84 -4.07
N LYS A 147 -1.99 17.46 -5.17
CA LYS A 147 -2.76 18.50 -5.88
C LYS A 147 -4.09 17.94 -6.40
N THR A 148 -4.07 16.73 -6.95
CA THR A 148 -5.27 16.13 -7.54
C THR A 148 -6.28 15.73 -6.47
N TRP A 149 -5.84 15.10 -5.39
CA TRP A 149 -6.72 14.70 -4.29
C TRP A 149 -7.31 15.91 -3.58
N LYS A 150 -6.51 16.96 -3.34
CA LYS A 150 -7.02 18.22 -2.78
C LYS A 150 -8.07 18.86 -3.67
N ARG A 151 -7.82 18.90 -4.99
CA ARG A 151 -8.76 19.52 -5.95
C ARG A 151 -10.05 18.70 -6.14
N ARG A 152 -9.96 17.37 -6.23
CA ARG A 152 -11.11 16.51 -6.56
C ARG A 152 -11.92 16.08 -5.35
N TYR A 153 -11.28 15.86 -4.20
CA TYR A 153 -11.92 15.26 -3.02
C TYR A 153 -11.72 16.08 -1.75
N ASN A 154 -11.07 17.25 -1.84
CA ASN A 154 -10.73 18.11 -0.70
C ASN A 154 -10.01 17.35 0.45
N ARG A 155 -9.22 16.33 0.11
CA ARG A 155 -8.53 15.45 1.08
C ARG A 155 -7.07 15.24 0.67
N PHE A 156 -6.24 14.90 1.65
CA PHE A 156 -4.88 14.39 1.44
C PHE A 156 -4.78 12.92 1.87
N PRO A 157 -3.79 12.17 1.35
CA PRO A 157 -3.48 10.84 1.86
C PRO A 157 -3.19 10.84 3.36
N ASP A 158 -3.56 9.77 4.05
CA ASP A 158 -3.32 9.64 5.50
C ASP A 158 -1.83 9.35 5.80
N ALA A 159 -1.13 8.76 4.84
CA ALA A 159 0.33 8.64 4.79
C ALA A 159 0.78 8.44 3.34
N MET A 160 2.09 8.45 3.07
CA MET A 160 2.66 8.07 1.78
C MET A 160 3.83 7.11 1.99
N ILE A 161 3.97 6.11 1.13
CA ILE A 161 5.16 5.24 1.08
C ILE A 161 6.04 5.73 -0.07
N VAL A 162 7.30 6.05 0.23
CA VAL A 162 8.31 6.35 -0.79
C VAL A 162 9.09 5.08 -1.11
N GLU A 163 8.94 4.56 -2.31
CA GLU A 163 9.61 3.34 -2.75
C GLU A 163 10.90 3.66 -3.52
N GLY A 164 11.98 2.98 -3.16
CA GLY A 164 13.28 3.13 -3.83
C GLY A 164 13.48 2.13 -4.98
N PRO A 165 14.43 2.39 -5.89
CA PRO A 165 14.66 1.56 -7.07
C PRO A 165 15.28 0.18 -6.79
N LEU A 166 15.59 -0.13 -5.53
CA LEU A 166 16.16 -1.41 -5.10
C LEU A 166 15.13 -2.33 -4.42
N SER A 167 13.87 -1.91 -4.33
CA SER A 167 12.78 -2.77 -3.85
C SER A 167 12.60 -4.00 -4.74
N GLY A 168 12.10 -5.09 -4.16
CA GLY A 168 11.72 -6.29 -4.90
C GLY A 168 10.36 -6.13 -5.60
N GLY A 169 10.10 -6.96 -6.61
CA GLY A 169 8.80 -6.98 -7.30
C GLY A 169 8.65 -5.91 -8.38
N HIS A 170 7.42 -5.40 -8.55
CA HIS A 170 7.13 -4.31 -9.49
C HIS A 170 7.53 -2.98 -8.86
N ILE A 171 8.59 -2.38 -9.39
CA ILE A 171 9.17 -1.14 -8.85
C ILE A 171 8.43 0.05 -9.45
N ALA A 172 7.80 0.86 -8.60
CA ALA A 172 7.05 2.02 -9.06
C ALA A 172 7.97 3.05 -9.74
N GLY A 173 7.51 3.59 -10.87
CA GLY A 173 8.12 4.77 -11.49
C GLY A 173 9.41 4.55 -12.30
N TYR A 174 9.83 3.30 -12.53
CA TYR A 174 10.99 2.98 -13.36
C TYR A 174 10.63 1.94 -14.42
N SER A 175 11.12 2.14 -15.64
CA SER A 175 11.09 1.14 -16.70
C SER A 175 12.11 0.02 -16.43
N LEU A 176 11.89 -1.15 -17.04
CA LEU A 176 12.84 -2.27 -16.97
C LEU A 176 14.22 -1.89 -17.48
N GLU A 177 14.29 -1.03 -18.50
CA GLU A 177 15.55 -0.56 -19.08
C GLU A 177 16.31 0.33 -18.11
N GLU A 178 15.63 1.30 -17.48
CA GLU A 178 16.21 2.15 -16.44
C GLU A 178 16.74 1.32 -15.28
N LEU A 179 15.97 0.33 -14.81
CA LEU A 179 16.38 -0.59 -13.73
C LEU A 179 17.60 -1.42 -14.11
N ASN A 180 17.67 -1.92 -15.35
CA ASN A 180 18.80 -2.69 -15.83
C ASN A 180 20.07 -1.84 -15.97
N ASN A 181 19.93 -0.58 -16.40
CA ASN A 181 21.04 0.37 -16.48
C ASN A 181 21.54 0.75 -15.07
N MET A 182 20.64 0.98 -14.12
CA MET A 182 20.99 1.22 -12.71
C MET A 182 21.67 0.04 -12.03
N LYS A 183 21.34 -1.21 -12.43
CA LYS A 183 22.03 -2.41 -11.94
C LYS A 183 23.47 -2.49 -12.45
N LYS A 184 23.74 -2.01 -13.67
CA LYS A 184 25.09 -1.99 -14.27
C LYS A 184 25.96 -0.87 -13.72
N ASN A 185 25.38 0.32 -13.48
CA ASN A 185 26.12 1.50 -13.02
C ASN A 185 25.77 1.83 -11.56
N MET A 186 26.56 1.29 -10.63
CA MET A 186 26.29 1.40 -9.19
C MET A 186 26.37 2.84 -8.65
N SER A 187 27.04 3.74 -9.38
CA SER A 187 27.22 5.16 -9.05
C SER A 187 26.04 6.07 -9.43
N ASP A 188 25.14 5.64 -10.31
CA ASP A 188 24.03 6.47 -10.83
C ASP A 188 22.67 6.10 -10.22
N LYS A 189 22.65 5.27 -9.17
CA LYS A 189 21.40 4.84 -8.54
C LYS A 189 20.71 6.04 -7.87
N PRO A 190 19.46 6.37 -8.23
CA PRO A 190 18.65 7.29 -7.45
C PRO A 190 18.51 6.69 -6.04
N LEU A 191 19.14 7.34 -5.08
CA LEU A 191 19.07 6.95 -3.69
C LEU A 191 17.65 7.23 -3.17
N LEU A 192 17.05 6.26 -2.49
CA LEU A 192 15.76 6.41 -1.80
C LEU A 192 15.81 7.68 -0.92
N GLU A 193 16.96 7.93 -0.30
CA GLU A 193 17.26 9.07 0.53
C GLU A 193 17.02 10.41 -0.18
N ASN A 194 17.32 10.50 -1.49
CA ASN A 194 17.09 11.71 -2.27
C ASN A 194 15.60 11.91 -2.53
N ALA A 195 14.92 10.87 -3.04
CA ALA A 195 13.48 10.92 -3.27
C ALA A 195 12.71 11.22 -1.97
N MET A 196 13.11 10.60 -0.86
CA MET A 196 12.54 10.80 0.46
C MET A 196 12.72 12.24 0.94
N LYS A 197 13.92 12.84 0.82
CA LYS A 197 14.15 14.25 1.20
C LYS A 197 13.22 15.20 0.46
N ASP A 198 13.09 15.02 -0.85
CA ASP A 198 12.25 15.89 -1.68
C ASP A 198 10.77 15.71 -1.38
N VAL A 199 10.32 14.46 -1.18
CA VAL A 199 8.93 14.17 -0.80
C VAL A 199 8.60 14.71 0.59
N ILE A 200 9.50 14.59 1.57
CA ILE A 200 9.30 15.17 2.91
C ILE A 200 9.20 16.69 2.83
N LYS A 201 10.10 17.34 2.07
CA LYS A 201 10.06 18.79 1.88
C LYS A 201 8.72 19.22 1.28
N LEU A 202 8.26 18.53 0.24
CA LEU A 202 6.96 18.77 -0.38
C LEU A 202 5.81 18.55 0.62
N ALA A 203 5.79 17.45 1.37
CA ALA A 203 4.71 17.13 2.30
C ALA A 203 4.52 18.23 3.36
N ARG A 204 5.62 18.78 3.90
CA ARG A 204 5.61 19.90 4.86
C ARG A 204 4.96 21.16 4.32
N GLU A 205 4.94 21.38 3.01
CA GLU A 205 4.23 22.53 2.41
C GLU A 205 2.71 22.43 2.55
N TYR A 206 2.20 21.21 2.79
CA TYR A 206 0.78 20.87 2.91
C TYR A 206 0.32 20.61 4.36
N GLU A 207 1.22 20.59 5.35
CA GLU A 207 0.92 20.40 6.79
C GLU A 207 0.32 21.66 7.47
N LYS A 208 -0.25 22.60 6.70
CA LYS A 208 -0.76 23.89 7.21
C LYS A 208 -2.17 23.79 7.79
#